data_AF-A0A0F8UZP1-F1
#
_entry.id   AF-A0A0F8UZP1-F1
#
_cell.length_a   1.000
_cell.length_b   1.000
_cell.length_c   1.000
_cell.angle_alpha   90.00
_cell.angle_beta   90.00
_cell.angle_gamma   90.00
#
_symmetry.space_group_name_H-M   'P 1'
#
loop_
_entity.id
_entity.type
_entity.pdbx_description
1 polymer ?
#
loop_
_entity_poly.entity_id
_entity_poly.type
_entity_poly.pdbx_seq_one_letter_code
_entity_poly.pdbx_strand_id
1 'polypeptide(L)'
;MGAGAILEPLLVIVLLFGGTWINRTTSSVSSAHRTRRKSSSYRATSPDSIESGFSSSSPKDELLGSRSSSPSTSLSARDPWRKRRIGIFSWTCEVTAPNTVVFKDRVLSRLLRKLPFLAECWYWALVYWTYQLGRAFTAVTLQEGTIDVARKHALRLIEIEQALGLFCEVPIQRFFLQRPVLMKYTNWIYSFIHIPGTIAFLVWLYYYTTTLNRFDDSQPGKPQGVMSGSPAGPLLYQARRRTLAVCNLLAFVVFTIWPCMPPRLLSDENVSGPQGKLARSYGFVDTVHGEKGAGSVWTENRFCNQYAAMPSLHFGYSLMIGLTILTIPLPVHHRRRTRIRLGSIGFQIPSWRRMACLFLGVAYPFTILVAIVATANHFILDAIAGAVVCTVGWKFNGILLNLIPVEDYFLWLVRIHKPDPAEMTRVTDIDGWIDDDDDAAPTEYSSSSPCSFPCHSSLRNSPSHSYSP
;
A
#
# COMPACT_ATOMS: atom_id res chain seq x y z
N MET A 1 19.04 -29.72 -13.77
CA MET A 1 18.44 -28.39 -13.57
C MET A 1 17.00 -28.44 -14.05
N GLY A 2 16.02 -28.33 -13.14
CA GLY A 2 14.60 -28.40 -13.50
C GLY A 2 14.15 -27.17 -14.29
N ALA A 3 13.09 -27.31 -15.09
CA ALA A 3 12.52 -26.23 -15.90
C ALA A 3 12.18 -24.95 -15.08
N GLY A 4 11.91 -25.10 -13.78
CA GLY A 4 11.65 -23.99 -12.85
C GLY A 4 12.80 -22.98 -12.76
N ALA A 5 14.04 -23.42 -12.96
CA ALA A 5 15.21 -22.55 -12.80
C ALA A 5 15.33 -21.43 -13.84
N ILE A 6 14.76 -21.65 -15.03
CA ILE A 6 14.71 -20.68 -16.12
C ILE A 6 13.35 -19.99 -16.15
N LEU A 7 12.27 -20.74 -15.87
CA LEU A 7 10.90 -20.24 -15.96
C LEU A 7 10.63 -19.12 -14.94
N GLU A 8 11.19 -19.20 -13.74
CA GLU A 8 10.93 -18.23 -12.67
C GLU A 8 11.54 -16.84 -12.93
N PRO A 9 12.85 -16.71 -13.21
CA PRO A 9 13.42 -15.41 -13.61
C PRO A 9 12.73 -14.84 -14.84
N LEU A 10 12.41 -15.70 -15.82
CA LEU A 10 11.71 -15.28 -17.04
C LEU A 10 10.32 -14.73 -16.74
N LEU A 11 9.54 -15.39 -15.88
CA LEU A 11 8.22 -14.91 -15.48
C LEU A 11 8.31 -13.55 -14.77
N VAL A 12 9.30 -13.36 -13.88
CA VAL A 12 9.53 -12.07 -13.21
C VAL A 12 9.86 -10.98 -14.23
N ILE A 13 10.76 -11.26 -15.18
CA ILE A 13 11.11 -10.32 -16.25
C ILE A 13 9.88 -9.95 -17.09
N VAL A 14 9.07 -10.94 -17.46
CA VAL A 14 7.82 -10.73 -18.21
C VAL A 14 6.82 -9.88 -17.41
N LEU A 15 6.68 -10.14 -16.10
CA LEU A 15 5.80 -9.36 -15.24
C LEU A 15 6.28 -7.92 -15.06
N LEU A 16 7.58 -7.70 -14.88
CA LEU A 16 8.15 -6.36 -14.75
C LEU A 16 8.06 -5.59 -16.07
N PHE A 17 8.45 -6.21 -17.18
CA PHE A 17 8.38 -5.59 -18.51
C PHE A 17 6.92 -5.33 -18.91
N GLY A 18 6.04 -6.34 -18.77
CA GLY A 18 4.61 -6.20 -18.98
C GLY A 18 4.00 -5.13 -18.09
N GLY A 19 4.40 -5.05 -16.82
CA GLY A 19 3.99 -4.02 -15.89
C GLY A 19 4.42 -2.62 -16.31
N THR A 20 5.65 -2.45 -16.80
CA THR A 20 6.10 -1.16 -17.36
C THR A 20 5.35 -0.78 -18.63
N TRP A 21 5.02 -1.76 -19.48
CA TRP A 21 4.28 -1.53 -20.72
C TRP A 21 2.82 -1.16 -20.47
N ILE A 22 2.13 -1.88 -19.58
CA ILE A 22 0.73 -1.61 -19.21
C ILE A 22 0.58 -0.25 -18.53
N ASN A 23 1.56 0.16 -17.71
CA ASN A 23 1.51 1.40 -16.94
C ASN A 23 2.18 2.61 -17.63
N ARG A 24 2.54 2.46 -18.91
CA ARG A 24 3.14 3.54 -19.72
C ARG A 24 2.18 4.71 -19.91
N THR A 25 2.73 5.88 -20.12
CA THR A 25 1.97 7.07 -20.52
C THR A 25 1.81 7.07 -22.03
N THR A 26 0.57 7.19 -22.51
CA THR A 26 0.23 7.19 -23.95
C THR A 26 0.10 8.59 -24.52
N SER A 27 -0.04 9.63 -23.69
CA SER A 27 -0.10 11.01 -24.16
C SER A 27 1.15 11.43 -24.91
N SER A 28 0.96 11.91 -26.15
CA SER A 28 2.00 12.50 -26.98
C SER A 28 2.57 13.75 -26.29
N VAL A 29 3.91 13.84 -26.26
CA VAL A 29 4.72 14.94 -25.69
C VAL A 29 4.29 16.33 -26.22
N SER A 30 3.54 16.37 -27.32
CA SER A 30 3.01 17.58 -27.99
C SER A 30 1.87 18.31 -27.24
N SER A 31 1.03 17.60 -26.48
CA SER A 31 -0.22 18.21 -25.97
C SER A 31 0.00 19.21 -24.81
N ALA A 32 1.06 19.04 -24.01
CA ALA A 32 1.37 19.93 -22.89
C ALA A 32 1.85 21.33 -23.35
N HIS A 33 2.33 21.48 -24.59
CA HIS A 33 2.66 22.78 -25.18
C HIS A 33 1.44 23.45 -25.84
N ARG A 34 0.44 22.69 -26.28
CA ARG A 34 -0.77 23.25 -26.90
C ARG A 34 -1.74 23.86 -25.88
N THR A 35 -1.91 23.27 -24.70
CA THR A 35 -2.80 23.81 -23.66
C THR A 35 -2.27 25.11 -23.05
N ARG A 36 -0.95 25.21 -22.83
CA ARG A 36 -0.32 26.44 -22.33
C ARG A 36 -0.35 27.61 -23.34
N ARG A 37 -0.39 27.31 -24.64
CA ARG A 37 -0.49 28.33 -25.70
C ARG A 37 -1.91 28.81 -25.93
N LYS A 38 -2.92 27.99 -25.59
CA LYS A 38 -4.34 28.40 -25.64
C LYS A 38 -4.74 29.29 -24.46
N SER A 39 -4.18 29.09 -23.26
CA SER A 39 -4.51 29.96 -22.12
C SER A 39 -3.92 31.37 -22.22
N SER A 40 -2.84 31.59 -22.99
CA SER A 40 -2.32 32.93 -23.27
C SER A 40 -3.06 33.66 -24.40
N SER A 41 -4.01 33.01 -25.08
CA SER A 41 -4.72 33.57 -26.25
C SER A 41 -6.09 34.15 -25.92
N TYR A 42 -6.58 34.01 -24.68
CA TYR A 42 -7.77 34.72 -24.20
C TYR A 42 -7.35 36.06 -23.58
N ARG A 43 -6.67 36.90 -24.38
CA ARG A 43 -6.65 38.35 -24.13
C ARG A 43 -7.88 38.88 -24.84
N ALA A 44 -8.90 39.22 -24.05
CA ALA A 44 -10.19 39.68 -24.53
C ALA A 44 -10.02 40.85 -25.50
N THR A 45 -10.26 40.59 -26.79
CA THR A 45 -10.86 41.57 -27.70
C THR A 45 -12.35 41.59 -27.40
N SER A 46 -12.84 42.68 -26.80
CA SER A 46 -14.26 43.05 -26.89
C SER A 46 -14.35 44.44 -27.54
N PRO A 47 -15.38 44.69 -28.37
CA PRO A 47 -15.50 45.90 -29.18
C PRO A 47 -16.23 47.03 -28.43
N ASP A 48 -15.95 48.24 -28.91
CA ASP A 48 -16.55 49.54 -28.67
C ASP A 48 -17.94 49.59 -28.00
N SER A 49 -18.04 50.42 -26.95
CA SER A 49 -19.20 51.27 -26.71
C SER A 49 -18.75 52.60 -26.10
N ILE A 50 -19.21 53.70 -26.71
CA ILE A 50 -18.88 55.10 -26.44
C ILE A 50 -19.92 55.70 -25.48
N GLU A 51 -19.44 56.60 -24.60
CA GLU A 51 -20.16 57.63 -23.80
C GLU A 51 -21.15 57.13 -22.72
N SER A 52 -21.30 57.75 -21.55
CA SER A 52 -20.80 58.99 -20.91
C SER A 52 -21.21 58.95 -19.43
N GLY A 53 -20.61 59.78 -18.56
CA GLY A 53 -21.25 60.19 -17.29
C GLY A 53 -20.39 60.09 -16.02
N PHE A 54 -19.98 61.25 -15.52
CA PHE A 54 -19.33 61.52 -14.24
C PHE A 54 -20.11 61.03 -13.00
N SER A 55 -19.40 60.54 -11.97
CA SER A 55 -19.48 61.10 -10.59
C SER A 55 -18.59 60.36 -9.56
N SER A 56 -17.74 61.18 -8.92
CA SER A 56 -17.21 61.21 -7.54
C SER A 56 -17.01 59.95 -6.66
N SER A 57 -15.80 59.94 -6.11
CA SER A 57 -15.24 59.29 -4.92
C SER A 57 -16.10 59.17 -3.65
N SER A 58 -15.96 58.04 -2.94
CA SER A 58 -15.91 58.00 -1.48
C SER A 58 -15.18 56.73 -0.98
N PRO A 59 -14.20 56.82 -0.06
CA PRO A 59 -13.50 55.68 0.52
C PRO A 59 -14.09 55.36 1.90
N LYS A 60 -14.68 54.17 2.05
CA LYS A 60 -14.99 53.53 3.34
C LYS A 60 -15.53 52.13 3.07
N ASP A 61 -14.67 51.13 3.23
CA ASP A 61 -14.98 49.84 3.85
C ASP A 61 -13.67 49.04 3.88
N GLU A 62 -12.81 49.52 4.77
CA GLU A 62 -11.64 48.83 5.26
C GLU A 62 -12.12 47.95 6.40
N LEU A 63 -12.38 46.66 6.15
CA LEU A 63 -12.35 45.56 7.11
C LEU A 63 -12.67 44.24 6.37
N LEU A 64 -11.82 43.24 6.61
CA LEU A 64 -11.88 41.84 6.15
C LEU A 64 -11.08 41.51 4.86
N GLY A 65 -9.97 40.79 5.06
CA GLY A 65 -9.46 39.84 4.06
C GLY A 65 -8.10 40.15 3.43
N SER A 66 -7.01 39.92 4.17
CA SER A 66 -5.70 39.65 3.56
C SER A 66 -5.17 38.30 4.08
N ARG A 67 -5.80 37.22 3.60
CA ARG A 67 -5.07 35.95 3.44
C ARG A 67 -4.46 36.01 2.05
N SER A 68 -3.17 36.34 2.02
CA SER A 68 -2.33 36.28 0.83
C SER A 68 -2.34 34.87 0.22
N SER A 69 -3.26 34.65 -0.72
CA SER A 69 -3.27 33.51 -1.65
C SER A 69 -2.03 33.62 -2.53
N SER A 70 -1.03 32.81 -2.22
CA SER A 70 0.23 32.77 -2.97
C SER A 70 0.03 32.18 -4.36
N PRO A 71 0.44 32.85 -5.45
CA PRO A 71 0.54 32.28 -6.79
C PRO A 71 1.85 31.48 -6.89
N SER A 72 1.94 30.31 -6.26
CA SER A 72 3.23 29.63 -6.01
C SER A 72 3.65 28.56 -7.02
N THR A 73 2.88 28.26 -8.06
CA THR A 73 3.22 27.17 -9.01
C THR A 73 4.19 27.58 -10.12
N SER A 74 4.32 28.88 -10.45
CA SER A 74 5.25 29.36 -11.49
C SER A 74 6.61 29.84 -10.96
N LEU A 75 6.68 30.28 -9.70
CA LEU A 75 7.89 30.78 -9.05
C LEU A 75 8.74 29.67 -8.40
N SER A 76 8.11 28.62 -7.84
CA SER A 76 8.82 27.48 -7.25
C SER A 76 9.66 26.67 -8.25
N ALA A 77 9.40 26.79 -9.55
CA ALA A 77 10.14 26.07 -10.58
C ALA A 77 11.57 26.62 -10.81
N ARG A 78 11.89 27.80 -10.28
CA ARG A 78 13.21 28.45 -10.43
C ARG A 78 14.14 28.26 -9.23
N ASP A 79 13.62 27.88 -8.06
CA ASP A 79 14.46 27.69 -6.89
C ASP A 79 15.19 26.33 -6.95
N PRO A 80 16.53 26.32 -6.86
CA PRO A 80 17.32 25.08 -6.93
C PRO A 80 17.19 24.22 -5.67
N TRP A 81 16.55 24.73 -4.62
CA TRP A 81 16.36 24.06 -3.34
C TRP A 81 14.87 23.96 -3.01
N ARG A 82 14.46 22.82 -2.44
CA ARG A 82 13.11 22.53 -1.97
C ARG A 82 13.15 22.15 -0.50
N LYS A 83 12.22 22.67 0.29
CA LYS A 83 12.06 22.26 1.70
C LYS A 83 11.35 20.91 1.78
N ARG A 84 11.89 20.00 2.59
CA ARG A 84 11.33 18.68 2.92
C ARG A 84 11.14 18.60 4.43
N ARG A 85 10.06 17.97 4.87
CA ARG A 85 9.83 17.68 6.29
C ARG A 85 10.28 16.26 6.59
N ILE A 86 11.15 16.14 7.60
CA ILE A 86 11.58 14.88 8.19
C ILE A 86 10.92 14.79 9.56
N GLY A 87 10.42 13.61 9.91
CA GLY A 87 9.79 13.41 11.21
C GLY A 87 10.04 12.03 11.78
N ILE A 88 10.36 11.98 13.07
CA ILE A 88 10.47 10.73 13.84
C ILE A 88 9.59 10.91 15.08
N PHE A 89 8.55 10.08 15.18
CA PHE A 89 7.51 10.21 16.21
C PHE A 89 6.93 11.63 16.26
N SER A 90 7.04 12.31 17.41
CA SER A 90 6.54 13.67 17.63
C SER A 90 7.49 14.77 17.18
N TRP A 91 8.74 14.43 16.84
CA TRP A 91 9.74 15.40 16.39
C TRP A 91 9.63 15.60 14.88
N THR A 92 9.56 16.86 14.45
CA THR A 92 9.56 17.24 13.03
C THR A 92 10.59 18.33 12.78
N CYS A 93 11.32 18.20 11.68
CA CYS A 93 12.36 19.13 11.26
C CYS A 93 12.24 19.40 9.76
N GLU A 94 12.47 20.65 9.36
CA GLU A 94 12.55 21.03 7.95
C GLU A 94 14.00 20.98 7.47
N VAL A 95 14.24 20.17 6.43
CA VAL A 95 15.55 20.04 5.79
C VAL A 95 15.43 20.51 4.35
N THR A 96 16.42 21.25 3.88
CA THR A 96 16.52 21.67 2.49
C THR A 96 17.16 20.56 1.64
N ALA A 97 16.53 20.21 0.53
CA ALA A 97 17.01 19.23 -0.44
C ALA A 97 17.07 19.85 -1.84
N PRO A 98 17.91 19.35 -2.76
CA PRO A 98 18.01 19.90 -4.11
C PRO A 98 16.72 19.66 -4.92
N ASN A 99 16.33 20.65 -5.71
CA ASN A 99 15.17 20.55 -6.59
C ASN A 99 15.57 19.96 -7.95
N THR A 100 15.06 18.76 -8.25
CA THR A 100 15.43 18.02 -9.48
C THR A 100 14.67 18.48 -10.73
N VAL A 101 13.71 19.41 -10.61
CA VAL A 101 12.90 19.93 -11.74
C VAL A 101 13.76 20.50 -12.88
N VAL A 102 14.95 21.00 -12.57
CA VAL A 102 15.93 21.49 -13.56
C VAL A 102 16.29 20.41 -14.60
N PHE A 103 16.24 19.13 -14.22
CA PHE A 103 16.57 18.00 -15.09
C PHE A 103 15.35 17.41 -15.83
N LYS A 104 14.18 18.04 -15.76
CA LYS A 104 12.92 17.51 -16.33
C LYS A 104 13.02 17.17 -17.83
N ASP A 105 13.84 17.90 -18.60
CA ASP A 105 13.91 17.78 -20.05
C ASP A 105 15.00 16.81 -20.54
N ARG A 106 15.74 16.16 -19.63
CA ARG A 106 16.75 15.15 -19.97
C ARG A 106 16.15 13.84 -20.43
N VAL A 107 16.93 13.06 -21.19
CA VAL A 107 16.49 11.79 -21.79
C VAL A 107 15.97 10.80 -20.74
N LEU A 108 16.71 10.59 -19.65
CA LEU A 108 16.30 9.67 -18.57
C LEU A 108 15.02 10.15 -17.85
N SER A 109 14.89 11.46 -17.62
CA SER A 109 13.68 12.06 -17.05
C SER A 109 12.46 11.89 -17.97
N ARG A 110 12.66 12.01 -19.29
CA ARG A 110 11.61 11.73 -20.29
C ARG A 110 11.24 10.25 -20.33
N LEU A 111 12.23 9.36 -20.19
CA LEU A 111 12.00 7.91 -20.11
C LEU A 111 11.16 7.56 -18.88
N LEU A 112 11.51 8.05 -17.69
CA LEU A 112 10.74 7.84 -16.47
C LEU A 112 9.33 8.45 -16.55
N ARG A 113 9.18 9.58 -17.24
CA ARG A 113 7.84 10.16 -17.48
C ARG A 113 6.99 9.27 -18.38
N LYS A 114 7.59 8.65 -19.39
CA LYS A 114 6.90 7.73 -20.32
C LYS A 114 6.63 6.36 -19.68
N LEU A 115 7.54 5.88 -18.83
CA LEU A 115 7.52 4.58 -18.16
C LEU A 115 7.66 4.77 -16.64
N PRO A 116 6.65 5.34 -15.95
CA PRO A 116 6.79 5.70 -14.54
C PRO A 116 6.91 4.51 -13.60
N PHE A 117 6.42 3.33 -14.01
CA PHE A 117 6.61 2.08 -13.26
C PHE A 117 8.09 1.64 -13.19
N LEU A 118 8.97 2.16 -14.06
CA LEU A 118 10.40 1.85 -14.00
C LEU A 118 11.04 2.32 -12.68
N ALA A 119 10.54 3.42 -12.09
CA ALA A 119 10.95 3.84 -10.76
C ALA A 119 10.60 2.79 -9.69
N GLU A 120 9.48 2.09 -9.85
CA GLU A 120 9.07 1.03 -8.94
C GLU A 120 9.93 -0.23 -9.08
N CYS A 121 10.33 -0.58 -10.31
CA CYS A 121 11.34 -1.61 -10.54
C CYS A 121 12.67 -1.27 -9.83
N TRP A 122 13.08 0.01 -9.86
CA TRP A 122 14.28 0.47 -9.17
C TRP A 122 14.16 0.34 -7.64
N TYR A 123 13.04 0.73 -7.05
CA TYR A 123 12.82 0.54 -5.61
C TYR A 123 12.83 -0.93 -5.22
N TRP A 124 12.25 -1.80 -6.04
CA TRP A 124 12.27 -3.24 -5.78
C TRP A 124 13.70 -3.80 -5.86
N ALA A 125 14.47 -3.40 -6.87
CA ALA A 125 15.88 -3.75 -6.99
C ALA A 125 16.70 -3.24 -5.79
N LEU A 126 16.45 -2.01 -5.32
CA LEU A 126 17.11 -1.44 -4.15
C LEU A 126 16.83 -2.25 -2.89
N VAL A 127 15.57 -2.61 -2.64
CA VAL A 127 15.18 -3.44 -1.49
C VAL A 127 15.82 -4.82 -1.60
N TYR A 128 15.79 -5.44 -2.78
CA TYR A 128 16.42 -6.73 -3.03
C TYR A 128 17.93 -6.69 -2.77
N TRP A 129 18.66 -5.73 -3.34
CA TRP A 129 20.10 -5.61 -3.16
C TRP A 129 20.49 -5.28 -1.72
N THR A 130 19.74 -4.41 -1.04
CA THR A 130 19.98 -4.10 0.37
C THR A 130 19.83 -5.36 1.23
N TYR A 131 18.79 -6.16 0.96
CA TYR A 131 18.58 -7.44 1.62
C TYR A 131 19.73 -8.42 1.32
N GLN A 132 20.11 -8.58 0.05
CA GLN A 132 21.19 -9.49 -0.34
C GLN A 132 22.55 -9.09 0.22
N LEU A 133 22.85 -7.80 0.32
CA LEU A 133 24.07 -7.30 0.95
C LEU A 133 24.07 -7.57 2.46
N GLY A 134 22.97 -7.26 3.15
CA GLY A 134 22.82 -7.58 4.58
C GLY A 134 23.00 -9.07 4.85
N ARG A 135 22.42 -9.91 3.99
CA ARG A 135 22.57 -11.37 4.04
C ARG A 135 24.00 -11.84 3.81
N ALA A 136 24.68 -11.29 2.80
CA ALA A 136 26.06 -11.64 2.50
C ALA A 136 26.96 -11.30 3.69
N PHE A 137 26.75 -10.13 4.30
CA PHE A 137 27.43 -9.74 5.53
C PHE A 137 27.18 -10.74 6.66
N THR A 138 25.91 -11.07 6.93
CA THR A 138 25.54 -12.04 7.97
C THR A 138 26.13 -13.43 7.69
N ALA A 139 26.11 -13.89 6.44
CA ALA A 139 26.66 -15.19 6.05
C ALA A 139 28.18 -15.28 6.27
N VAL A 140 28.93 -14.21 6.01
CA VAL A 140 30.38 -14.15 6.26
C VAL A 140 30.68 -14.11 7.77
N THR A 141 29.77 -13.57 8.59
CA THR A 141 29.91 -13.54 10.05
C THR A 141 29.36 -14.78 10.76
N LEU A 142 28.59 -15.65 10.07
CA LEU A 142 27.99 -16.84 10.66
C LEU A 142 29.06 -17.92 10.86
N GLN A 143 29.32 -18.28 12.12
CA GLN A 143 30.14 -19.45 12.48
C GLN A 143 29.25 -20.69 12.62
N GLU A 144 29.83 -21.90 12.55
CA GLU A 144 29.07 -23.17 12.68
C GLU A 144 28.16 -23.22 13.92
N GLY A 145 28.58 -22.59 15.03
CA GLY A 145 27.79 -22.47 16.26
C GLY A 145 26.44 -21.75 16.10
N THR A 146 26.24 -20.94 15.05
CA THR A 146 24.95 -20.28 14.80
C THR A 146 23.85 -21.26 14.39
N ILE A 147 24.21 -22.38 13.74
CA ILE A 147 23.23 -23.41 13.33
C ILE A 147 22.66 -24.11 14.58
N ASP A 148 23.50 -24.41 15.56
CA ASP A 148 23.08 -25.03 16.82
C ASP A 148 22.19 -24.10 17.65
N VAL A 149 22.53 -22.80 17.68
CA VAL A 149 21.68 -21.77 18.31
C VAL A 149 20.31 -21.72 17.62
N ALA A 150 20.27 -21.70 16.28
CA ALA A 150 19.03 -21.66 15.53
C ALA A 150 18.15 -22.90 15.76
N ARG A 151 18.77 -24.09 15.91
CA ARG A 151 18.07 -25.32 16.27
C ARG A 151 17.50 -25.26 17.68
N LYS A 152 18.28 -24.76 18.65
CA LYS A 152 17.81 -24.57 20.03
C LYS A 152 16.62 -23.62 20.09
N HIS A 153 16.65 -22.53 19.32
CA HIS A 153 15.52 -21.60 19.22
C HIS A 153 14.28 -22.27 18.62
N ALA A 154 14.42 -23.10 17.59
CA ALA A 154 13.32 -23.85 17.01
C ALA A 154 12.70 -24.85 18.00
N LEU A 155 13.51 -25.60 18.75
CA LEU A 155 13.02 -26.49 19.80
C LEU A 155 12.31 -25.72 20.92
N ARG A 156 12.84 -24.56 21.31
CA ARG A 156 12.19 -23.67 22.29
C ARG A 156 10.86 -23.14 21.78
N LEU A 157 10.76 -22.85 20.48
CA LEU A 157 9.53 -22.42 19.84
C LEU A 157 8.46 -23.52 19.90
N ILE A 158 8.85 -24.77 19.64
CA ILE A 158 7.95 -25.94 19.78
C ILE A 158 7.44 -26.07 21.22
N GLU A 159 8.32 -25.93 22.22
CA GLU A 159 7.91 -25.95 23.65
C GLU A 159 6.86 -24.86 23.94
N ILE A 160 7.04 -23.65 23.40
CA ILE A 160 6.09 -22.55 23.54
C ILE A 160 4.77 -22.86 22.82
N GLU A 161 4.82 -23.37 21.60
CA GLU A 161 3.61 -23.74 20.84
C GLU A 161 2.81 -24.85 21.53
N GLN A 162 3.51 -25.83 22.11
CA GLN A 162 2.88 -26.89 22.90
C GLN A 162 2.23 -26.32 24.17
N ALA A 163 2.92 -25.42 24.88
CA ALA A 163 2.37 -24.75 26.06
C ALA A 163 1.12 -23.90 25.74
N LEU A 164 1.07 -23.32 24.54
CA LEU A 164 -0.08 -22.54 24.05
C LEU A 164 -1.18 -23.40 23.40
N GLY A 165 -0.96 -24.71 23.24
CA GLY A 165 -1.88 -25.60 22.52
C GLY A 165 -1.98 -25.31 21.01
N LEU A 166 -1.00 -24.62 20.44
CA LEU A 166 -0.93 -24.24 19.02
C LEU A 166 -0.16 -25.25 18.16
N PHE A 167 0.58 -26.18 18.78
CA PHE A 167 1.42 -27.16 18.07
C PHE A 167 0.58 -28.19 17.29
N CYS A 168 0.23 -27.84 16.05
CA CYS A 168 -0.59 -28.64 15.14
C CYS A 168 0.03 -28.79 13.74
N GLU A 169 1.29 -28.38 13.57
CA GLU A 169 2.04 -28.44 12.33
C GLU A 169 2.21 -29.89 11.86
N VAL A 170 2.53 -30.80 12.77
CA VAL A 170 2.75 -32.22 12.46
C VAL A 170 1.50 -32.90 11.88
N PRO A 171 0.31 -32.85 12.52
CA PRO A 171 -0.89 -33.45 11.94
C PRO A 171 -1.30 -32.78 10.62
N ILE A 172 -1.13 -31.46 10.50
CA ILE A 172 -1.38 -30.75 9.22
C ILE A 172 -0.45 -31.31 8.14
N GLN A 173 0.86 -31.35 8.38
CA GLN A 173 1.81 -31.87 7.39
C GLN A 173 1.49 -33.31 7.00
N ARG A 174 1.19 -34.19 7.96
CA ARG A 174 0.83 -35.60 7.70
C ARG A 174 -0.40 -35.71 6.78
N PHE A 175 -1.41 -34.87 6.97
CA PHE A 175 -2.58 -34.83 6.10
C PHE A 175 -2.24 -34.51 4.64
N PHE A 176 -1.32 -33.58 4.41
CA PHE A 176 -0.86 -33.24 3.05
C PHE A 176 0.04 -34.33 2.47
N LEU A 177 0.94 -34.91 3.27
CA LEU A 177 1.81 -36.01 2.84
C LEU A 177 1.04 -37.24 2.36
N GLN A 178 -0.12 -37.55 2.96
CA GLN A 178 -1.02 -38.62 2.52
C GLN A 178 -1.68 -38.35 1.16
N ARG A 179 -1.57 -37.12 0.62
CA ARG A 179 -2.27 -36.66 -0.59
C ARG A 179 -1.26 -36.08 -1.59
N PRO A 180 -0.59 -36.92 -2.40
CA PRO A 180 0.51 -36.48 -3.28
C PRO A 180 0.14 -35.33 -4.23
N VAL A 181 -1.08 -35.36 -4.79
CA VAL A 181 -1.57 -34.32 -5.68
C VAL A 181 -1.69 -32.98 -4.94
N LEU A 182 -2.29 -33.00 -3.74
CA LEU A 182 -2.45 -31.80 -2.92
C LEU A 182 -1.08 -31.26 -2.49
N MET A 183 -0.16 -32.12 -2.06
CA MET A 183 1.20 -31.72 -1.70
C MET A 183 1.96 -31.11 -2.88
N LYS A 184 1.81 -31.65 -4.09
CA LYS A 184 2.40 -31.07 -5.31
C LYS A 184 1.92 -29.63 -5.55
N TYR A 185 0.61 -29.38 -5.45
CA TYR A 185 0.07 -28.03 -5.60
C TYR A 185 0.52 -27.10 -4.46
N THR A 186 0.57 -27.61 -3.23
CA THR A 186 1.03 -26.82 -2.07
C THR A 186 2.51 -26.43 -2.20
N ASN A 187 3.38 -27.36 -2.60
CA ASN A 187 4.77 -27.08 -2.93
C ASN A 187 4.87 -26.02 -4.05
N TRP A 188 4.05 -26.14 -5.09
CA TRP A 188 4.04 -25.16 -6.19
C TRP A 188 3.56 -23.77 -5.73
N ILE A 189 2.51 -23.70 -4.90
CA ILE A 189 2.03 -22.44 -4.31
C ILE A 189 3.14 -21.79 -3.49
N TYR A 190 3.79 -22.56 -2.63
CA TYR A 190 4.87 -22.07 -1.77
C TYR A 190 6.04 -21.51 -2.61
N SER A 191 6.56 -22.30 -3.55
CA SER A 191 7.74 -21.95 -4.34
C SER A 191 7.46 -20.87 -5.39
N PHE A 192 6.31 -20.89 -6.05
CA PHE A 192 6.09 -20.14 -7.29
C PHE A 192 5.13 -18.95 -7.16
N ILE A 193 4.14 -18.99 -6.25
CA ILE A 193 3.11 -17.93 -6.20
C ILE A 193 3.58 -16.72 -5.39
N HIS A 194 4.48 -16.89 -4.43
CA HIS A 194 4.82 -15.81 -3.51
C HIS A 194 5.47 -14.59 -4.22
N ILE A 195 6.57 -14.78 -4.95
CA ILE A 195 7.30 -13.67 -5.59
C ILE A 195 6.55 -13.13 -6.83
N PRO A 196 6.28 -13.95 -7.88
CA PRO A 196 5.47 -13.52 -9.02
C PRO A 196 4.11 -12.95 -8.64
N GLY A 197 3.41 -13.55 -7.68
CA GLY A 197 2.11 -13.06 -7.21
C GLY A 197 2.21 -11.69 -6.55
N THR A 198 3.25 -11.44 -5.75
CA THR A 198 3.49 -10.11 -5.16
C THR A 198 3.77 -9.07 -6.25
N ILE A 199 4.59 -9.39 -7.24
CA ILE A 199 4.90 -8.48 -8.36
C ILE A 199 3.63 -8.20 -9.18
N ALA A 200 2.88 -9.23 -9.56
CA ALA A 200 1.64 -9.11 -10.30
C ALA A 200 0.62 -8.23 -9.54
N PHE A 201 0.49 -8.44 -8.23
CA PHE A 201 -0.34 -7.60 -7.37
C PHE A 201 0.11 -6.14 -7.37
N LEU A 202 1.41 -5.86 -7.25
CA LEU A 202 1.92 -4.48 -7.28
C LEU A 202 1.71 -3.82 -8.64
N VAL A 203 1.93 -4.54 -9.74
CA VAL A 203 1.65 -4.06 -11.10
C VAL A 203 0.18 -3.69 -11.24
N TRP A 204 -0.72 -4.58 -10.80
CA TRP A 204 -2.16 -4.34 -10.82
C TRP A 204 -2.56 -3.17 -9.90
N LEU A 205 -2.02 -3.10 -8.69
CA LEU A 205 -2.33 -2.04 -7.74
C LEU A 205 -1.87 -0.68 -8.27
N TYR A 206 -0.69 -0.61 -8.89
CA TYR A 206 -0.20 0.60 -9.55
C TYR A 206 -1.15 1.01 -10.68
N TYR A 207 -1.54 0.05 -11.52
CA TYR A 207 -2.49 0.30 -12.60
C TYR A 207 -3.82 0.87 -12.08
N TYR A 208 -4.36 0.24 -11.04
CA TYR A 208 -5.66 0.60 -10.46
C TYR A 208 -5.66 1.95 -9.73
N THR A 209 -4.56 2.30 -9.06
CA THR A 209 -4.45 3.51 -8.22
C THR A 209 -3.84 4.71 -8.94
N THR A 210 -2.99 4.47 -9.95
CA THR A 210 -2.24 5.50 -10.65
C THR A 210 -2.68 5.60 -12.10
N THR A 211 -2.58 4.52 -12.88
CA THR A 211 -2.82 4.57 -14.34
C THR A 211 -4.28 4.86 -14.69
N LEU A 212 -5.25 4.22 -14.02
CA LEU A 212 -6.68 4.49 -14.24
C LEU A 212 -7.13 5.88 -13.75
N ASN A 213 -6.36 6.50 -12.87
CA ASN A 213 -6.66 7.82 -12.29
C ASN A 213 -6.00 8.99 -13.04
N ARG A 214 -5.25 8.74 -14.12
CA ARG A 214 -4.68 9.82 -14.95
C ARG A 214 -5.78 10.51 -15.75
N PHE A 215 -5.83 11.84 -15.66
CA PHE A 215 -6.82 12.69 -16.34
C PHE A 215 -6.45 12.98 -17.80
N ASP A 216 -5.17 13.21 -18.09
CA ASP A 216 -4.69 13.65 -19.40
C ASP A 216 -4.58 12.52 -20.44
N ASP A 217 -4.51 11.26 -20.00
CA ASP A 217 -4.38 10.10 -20.88
C ASP A 217 -5.76 9.63 -21.39
N SER A 218 -5.99 9.76 -22.70
CA SER A 218 -7.13 9.12 -23.37
C SER A 218 -6.97 7.60 -23.32
N GLN A 219 -7.89 6.89 -22.64
CA GLN A 219 -7.91 5.43 -22.56
C GLN A 219 -9.15 4.87 -23.29
N PRO A 220 -9.07 3.66 -23.88
CA PRO A 220 -10.21 3.05 -24.56
C PRO A 220 -11.40 2.90 -23.61
N GLY A 221 -12.55 3.51 -23.95
CA GLY A 221 -13.77 3.48 -23.14
C GLY A 221 -13.79 4.44 -21.94
N LYS A 222 -12.80 5.32 -21.79
CA LYS A 222 -12.75 6.34 -20.73
C LYS A 222 -12.90 7.74 -21.34
N PRO A 223 -13.95 8.51 -20.98
CA PRO A 223 -14.04 9.92 -21.35
C PRO A 223 -12.86 10.70 -20.76
N GLN A 224 -12.27 11.60 -21.55
CA GLN A 224 -11.18 12.46 -21.11
C GLN A 224 -11.67 13.31 -19.92
N GLY A 225 -10.91 13.40 -18.83
CA GLY A 225 -11.28 14.18 -17.64
C GLY A 225 -12.01 13.42 -16.51
N VAL A 226 -12.33 12.13 -16.65
CA VAL A 226 -13.01 11.36 -15.59
C VAL A 226 -12.02 10.51 -14.77
N MET A 227 -12.21 10.34 -13.46
CA MET A 227 -11.46 9.34 -12.67
C MET A 227 -12.18 7.99 -12.68
N SER A 228 -11.50 6.90 -13.07
CA SER A 228 -12.11 5.56 -13.15
C SER A 228 -11.47 4.53 -12.23
N GLY A 229 -10.36 4.86 -11.57
CA GLY A 229 -9.63 3.99 -10.66
C GLY A 229 -10.03 4.15 -9.20
N SER A 230 -9.13 3.79 -8.29
CA SER A 230 -9.39 3.90 -6.84
C SER A 230 -9.46 5.36 -6.38
N PRO A 231 -10.47 5.76 -5.57
CA PRO A 231 -10.51 7.08 -4.94
C PRO A 231 -9.29 7.41 -4.07
N ALA A 232 -8.55 6.40 -3.60
CA ALA A 232 -7.36 6.62 -2.75
C ALA A 232 -6.12 7.15 -3.51
N GLY A 233 -6.15 7.13 -4.85
CA GLY A 233 -5.06 7.67 -5.68
C GLY A 233 -3.70 6.95 -5.51
N PRO A 234 -2.61 7.53 -6.06
CA PRO A 234 -1.28 6.90 -6.09
C PRO A 234 -0.64 6.75 -4.71
N LEU A 235 -1.10 7.50 -3.70
CA LEU A 235 -0.58 7.44 -2.34
C LEU A 235 -0.81 6.07 -1.70
N LEU A 236 -1.92 5.39 -2.05
CA LEU A 236 -2.21 4.04 -1.58
C LEU A 236 -1.12 3.07 -2.00
N TYR A 237 -0.77 3.06 -3.30
CA TYR A 237 0.29 2.20 -3.82
C TYR A 237 1.63 2.46 -3.13
N GLN A 238 2.01 3.74 -3.00
CA GLN A 238 3.26 4.12 -2.35
C GLN A 238 3.31 3.67 -0.88
N ALA A 239 2.18 3.76 -0.17
CA ALA A 239 2.08 3.27 1.21
C ALA A 239 2.30 1.75 1.28
N ARG A 240 1.65 0.96 0.40
CA ARG A 240 1.82 -0.51 0.37
C ARG A 240 3.24 -0.94 -0.02
N ARG A 241 3.84 -0.25 -0.98
CA ARG A 241 5.25 -0.47 -1.33
C ARG A 241 6.17 -0.21 -0.14
N ARG A 242 6.00 0.91 0.57
CA ARG A 242 6.77 1.23 1.79
C ARG A 242 6.53 0.19 2.88
N THR A 243 5.29 -0.28 3.07
CA THR A 243 4.99 -1.36 4.01
C THR A 243 5.86 -2.60 3.72
N LEU A 244 5.92 -3.08 2.47
CA LEU A 244 6.77 -4.24 2.11
C LEU A 244 8.25 -4.01 2.42
N ALA A 245 8.77 -2.81 2.10
CA ALA A 245 10.15 -2.46 2.39
C ALA A 245 10.45 -2.45 3.90
N VAL A 246 9.55 -1.88 4.72
CA VAL A 246 9.69 -1.91 6.19
C VAL A 246 9.55 -3.33 6.73
N CYS A 247 8.65 -4.15 6.20
CA CYS A 247 8.53 -5.57 6.58
C CYS A 247 9.85 -6.32 6.36
N ASN A 248 10.51 -6.12 5.22
CA ASN A 248 11.82 -6.72 4.94
C ASN A 248 12.89 -6.25 5.93
N LEU A 249 12.92 -4.95 6.21
CA LEU A 249 13.88 -4.40 7.17
C LEU A 249 13.68 -5.00 8.57
N LEU A 250 12.44 -5.02 9.05
CA LEU A 250 12.10 -5.60 10.35
C LEU A 250 12.39 -7.10 10.40
N ALA A 251 12.04 -7.84 9.35
CA ALA A 251 12.36 -9.26 9.26
C ALA A 251 13.86 -9.51 9.27
N PHE A 252 14.65 -8.69 8.57
CA PHE A 252 16.11 -8.77 8.61
C PHE A 252 16.67 -8.52 10.02
N VAL A 253 16.15 -7.53 10.75
CA VAL A 253 16.54 -7.26 12.14
C VAL A 253 16.21 -8.45 13.05
N VAL A 254 14.98 -8.97 12.98
CA VAL A 254 14.55 -10.12 13.80
C VAL A 254 15.39 -11.35 13.50
N PHE A 255 15.60 -11.66 12.23
CA PHE A 255 16.43 -12.78 11.80
C PHE A 255 17.88 -12.67 12.31
N THR A 256 18.45 -11.46 12.31
CA THR A 256 19.82 -11.22 12.78
C THR A 256 19.95 -11.41 14.29
N ILE A 257 18.92 -11.03 15.07
CA ILE A 257 18.93 -11.11 16.53
C ILE A 257 18.51 -12.51 17.02
N TRP A 258 17.58 -13.15 16.33
CA TRP A 258 16.99 -14.44 16.72
C TRP A 258 16.88 -15.37 15.50
N PRO A 259 17.99 -15.99 15.06
CA PRO A 259 17.93 -16.99 14.00
C PRO A 259 17.12 -18.20 14.49
N CYS A 260 16.19 -18.68 13.67
CA CYS A 260 15.32 -19.80 14.01
C CYS A 260 15.28 -20.80 12.86
N MET A 261 15.65 -22.04 13.15
CA MET A 261 15.69 -23.13 12.17
C MET A 261 14.26 -23.52 11.76
N PRO A 262 13.98 -23.75 10.47
CA PRO A 262 12.66 -24.20 10.03
C PRO A 262 12.39 -25.66 10.42
N PRO A 263 11.11 -26.06 10.55
CA PRO A 263 10.74 -27.41 10.99
C PRO A 263 11.33 -28.52 10.11
N ARG A 264 11.34 -28.34 8.78
CA ARG A 264 11.86 -29.34 7.83
C ARG A 264 13.33 -29.74 8.05
N LEU A 265 14.14 -28.84 8.63
CA LEU A 265 15.57 -29.08 8.88
C LEU A 265 15.82 -29.72 10.25
N LEU A 266 14.80 -29.86 11.10
CA LEU A 266 14.94 -30.52 12.42
C LEU A 266 15.18 -32.03 12.30
N SER A 267 14.82 -32.63 11.17
CA SER A 267 14.94 -34.07 10.94
C SER A 267 16.30 -34.51 10.38
N ASP A 268 17.30 -33.62 10.34
CA ASP A 268 18.65 -33.94 9.82
C ASP A 268 19.31 -35.09 10.60
N GLU A 269 19.77 -36.11 9.86
CA GLU A 269 20.40 -37.32 10.40
C GLU A 269 21.84 -37.07 10.87
N ASN A 270 22.52 -36.07 10.29
CA ASN A 270 23.94 -35.80 10.55
C ASN A 270 24.20 -35.18 11.93
N VAL A 271 23.14 -34.72 12.61
CA VAL A 271 23.25 -34.09 13.93
C VAL A 271 23.22 -35.15 15.03
N SER A 272 24.34 -35.31 15.74
CA SER A 272 24.45 -36.21 16.89
C SER A 272 24.06 -35.51 18.21
N GLY A 273 23.85 -36.30 19.28
CA GLY A 273 23.51 -35.79 20.61
C GLY A 273 22.01 -35.77 20.96
N PRO A 274 21.66 -35.40 22.21
CA PRO A 274 20.29 -35.47 22.71
C PRO A 274 19.34 -34.49 22.01
N GLN A 275 19.83 -33.30 21.66
CA GLN A 275 19.05 -32.29 20.92
C GLN A 275 18.69 -32.76 19.51
N GLY A 276 19.61 -33.41 18.80
CA GLY A 276 19.34 -33.99 17.48
C GLY A 276 18.31 -35.13 17.54
N LYS A 277 18.37 -35.98 18.58
CA LYS A 277 17.37 -37.02 18.81
C LYS A 277 15.97 -36.45 19.08
N LEU A 278 15.88 -35.41 19.92
CA LEU A 278 14.62 -34.73 20.19
C LEU A 278 14.05 -34.06 18.94
N ALA A 279 14.89 -33.34 18.18
CA ALA A 279 14.49 -32.70 16.92
C ALA A 279 13.91 -33.71 15.92
N ARG A 280 14.56 -34.87 15.75
CA ARG A 280 14.07 -35.96 14.89
C ARG A 280 12.78 -36.60 15.39
N SER A 281 12.52 -36.60 16.70
CA SER A 281 11.33 -37.23 17.27
C SER A 281 10.01 -36.61 16.78
N TYR A 282 10.03 -35.35 16.34
CA TYR A 282 8.87 -34.66 15.79
C TYR A 282 8.51 -35.12 14.36
N GLY A 283 9.48 -35.65 13.60
CA GLY A 283 9.24 -36.30 12.31
C GLY A 283 8.80 -35.38 11.18
N PHE A 284 9.29 -34.14 11.13
CA PHE A 284 9.05 -33.23 9.99
C PHE A 284 9.70 -33.76 8.71
N VAL A 285 9.10 -33.50 7.56
CA VAL A 285 9.61 -33.93 6.25
C VAL A 285 9.85 -32.73 5.34
N ASP A 286 11.01 -32.66 4.67
CA ASP A 286 11.24 -31.66 3.62
C ASP A 286 10.62 -32.13 2.30
N THR A 287 9.50 -31.51 1.91
CA THR A 287 8.81 -31.82 0.65
C THR A 287 9.16 -30.89 -0.49
N VAL A 288 9.83 -29.78 -0.22
CA VAL A 288 10.11 -28.74 -1.22
C VAL A 288 11.49 -28.96 -1.85
N HIS A 289 12.49 -29.37 -1.07
CA HIS A 289 13.88 -29.50 -1.51
C HIS A 289 14.34 -30.97 -1.67
N GLY A 290 13.46 -31.95 -1.47
CA GLY A 290 13.76 -33.36 -1.70
C GLY A 290 13.86 -33.73 -3.19
N GLU A 291 14.28 -34.95 -3.52
CA GLU A 291 14.52 -35.45 -4.90
C GLU A 291 13.30 -35.34 -5.86
N LYS A 292 12.08 -35.19 -5.32
CA LYS A 292 10.82 -34.98 -6.08
C LYS A 292 10.15 -33.63 -5.78
N GLY A 293 10.87 -32.70 -5.14
CA GLY A 293 10.36 -31.40 -4.69
C GLY A 293 10.15 -30.41 -5.83
N ALA A 294 9.30 -29.40 -5.60
CA ALA A 294 9.10 -28.28 -6.51
C ALA A 294 10.08 -27.14 -6.15
N GLY A 295 11.37 -27.43 -6.28
CA GLY A 295 12.44 -26.47 -6.05
C GLY A 295 12.28 -25.21 -6.89
N SER A 296 12.28 -24.03 -6.24
CA SER A 296 12.38 -22.72 -6.90
C SER A 296 13.84 -22.27 -6.89
N VAL A 297 14.29 -21.61 -7.95
CA VAL A 297 15.64 -21.00 -7.98
C VAL A 297 15.81 -19.94 -6.90
N TRP A 298 14.71 -19.34 -6.45
CA TRP A 298 14.71 -18.36 -5.38
C TRP A 298 14.67 -18.99 -3.98
N THR A 299 14.18 -20.22 -3.82
CA THR A 299 14.23 -20.96 -2.54
C THR A 299 15.52 -21.78 -2.40
N GLU A 300 16.07 -22.26 -3.51
CA GLU A 300 17.26 -23.13 -3.59
C GLU A 300 18.58 -22.39 -3.82
N ASN A 301 18.55 -21.07 -3.99
CA ASN A 301 19.79 -20.34 -4.27
C ASN A 301 20.81 -20.59 -3.15
N ARG A 302 22.09 -20.82 -3.50
CA ARG A 302 23.20 -21.03 -2.56
C ARG A 302 23.40 -19.84 -1.58
N PHE A 303 22.73 -18.74 -1.88
CA PHE A 303 22.64 -17.50 -1.12
C PHE A 303 21.30 -17.29 -0.41
N CYS A 304 20.46 -18.32 -0.27
CA CYS A 304 19.30 -18.36 0.62
C CYS A 304 19.67 -19.12 1.89
N ASN A 305 19.46 -18.47 3.04
CA ASN A 305 19.83 -18.99 4.36
C ASN A 305 18.66 -19.87 4.75
N GLN A 306 18.84 -21.16 4.57
CA GLN A 306 17.80 -22.15 4.82
C GLN A 306 17.41 -22.19 6.31
N TYR A 307 18.19 -21.56 7.21
CA TYR A 307 17.98 -21.50 8.66
C TYR A 307 17.23 -20.24 9.15
N ALA A 308 16.54 -19.50 8.27
CA ALA A 308 15.85 -18.25 8.59
C ALA A 308 14.31 -18.42 8.53
N ALA A 309 13.72 -19.11 9.50
CA ALA A 309 12.27 -19.35 9.54
C ALA A 309 11.47 -18.18 10.14
N MET A 310 12.00 -17.49 11.14
CA MET A 310 11.27 -16.42 11.83
C MET A 310 11.82 -15.04 11.45
N PRO A 311 10.98 -14.05 11.10
CA PRO A 311 9.52 -14.11 10.91
C PRO A 311 9.14 -14.58 9.48
N SER A 312 7.94 -15.15 9.32
CA SER A 312 7.48 -15.59 7.99
C SER A 312 7.11 -14.41 7.07
N LEU A 313 8.03 -14.03 6.19
CA LEU A 313 7.78 -13.02 5.15
C LEU A 313 6.76 -13.47 4.11
N HIS A 314 6.69 -14.79 3.83
CA HIS A 314 5.67 -15.38 2.97
C HIS A 314 4.26 -14.99 3.45
N PHE A 315 4.00 -15.22 4.74
CA PHE A 315 2.73 -14.87 5.35
C PHE A 315 2.57 -13.36 5.54
N GLY A 316 3.62 -12.64 5.97
CA GLY A 316 3.55 -11.18 6.15
C GLY A 316 3.15 -10.44 4.87
N TYR A 317 3.68 -10.85 3.71
CA TYR A 317 3.33 -10.25 2.43
C TYR A 317 1.93 -10.63 1.98
N SER A 318 1.55 -11.91 2.13
CA SER A 318 0.22 -12.36 1.74
C SER A 318 -0.86 -11.71 2.60
N LEU A 319 -0.58 -11.45 3.87
CA LEU A 319 -1.43 -10.68 4.76
C LEU A 319 -1.53 -9.22 4.32
N MET A 320 -0.43 -8.55 3.97
CA MET A 320 -0.46 -7.18 3.44
C MET A 320 -1.32 -7.10 2.16
N ILE A 321 -1.12 -8.04 1.23
CA ILE A 321 -1.88 -8.14 -0.02
C ILE A 321 -3.37 -8.36 0.30
N GLY A 322 -3.66 -9.34 1.16
CA GLY A 322 -5.02 -9.66 1.61
C GLY A 322 -5.72 -8.45 2.21
N LEU A 323 -5.10 -7.81 3.21
CA LEU A 323 -5.61 -6.59 3.86
C LEU A 323 -5.79 -5.44 2.87
N THR A 324 -4.91 -5.29 1.89
CA THR A 324 -5.05 -4.26 0.86
C THR A 324 -6.28 -4.53 -0.02
N ILE A 325 -6.49 -5.78 -0.45
CA ILE A 325 -7.67 -6.17 -1.24
C ILE A 325 -8.95 -6.00 -0.39
N LEU A 326 -8.91 -6.37 0.89
CA LEU A 326 -10.02 -6.19 1.83
C LEU A 326 -10.37 -4.72 2.02
N THR A 327 -9.40 -3.82 2.06
CA THR A 327 -9.60 -2.40 2.38
C THR A 327 -9.64 -1.50 1.15
N ILE A 328 -9.50 -2.07 -0.06
CA ILE A 328 -9.41 -1.26 -1.28
C ILE A 328 -10.70 -0.45 -1.50
N PRO A 329 -10.59 0.88 -1.69
CA PRO A 329 -11.76 1.69 -1.98
C PRO A 329 -12.18 1.46 -3.43
N LEU A 330 -13.40 0.95 -3.60
CA LEU A 330 -14.04 0.73 -4.89
C LEU A 330 -14.75 2.01 -5.38
N PRO A 331 -14.90 2.23 -6.70
CA PRO A 331 -15.50 3.45 -7.24
C PRO A 331 -16.97 3.57 -6.86
N VAL A 332 -17.43 4.82 -6.64
CA VAL A 332 -18.77 5.15 -6.12
C VAL A 332 -19.90 4.57 -6.98
N HIS A 333 -19.75 4.59 -8.31
CA HIS A 333 -20.75 4.03 -9.24
C HIS A 333 -21.03 2.53 -9.06
N HIS A 334 -20.12 1.80 -8.43
CA HIS A 334 -20.23 0.35 -8.20
C HIS A 334 -20.68 0.00 -6.78
N ARG A 335 -21.07 1.01 -5.97
CA ARG A 335 -21.48 0.85 -4.57
C ARG A 335 -22.98 0.60 -4.41
N ARG A 336 -23.62 -0.10 -5.37
CA ARG A 336 -25.00 -0.59 -5.17
C ARG A 336 -25.01 -1.57 -4.02
N ARG A 337 -25.57 -1.15 -2.88
CA ARG A 337 -25.81 -1.97 -1.69
C ARG A 337 -27.22 -2.53 -1.81
N THR A 338 -27.35 -3.85 -1.87
CA THR A 338 -28.66 -4.49 -1.83
C THR A 338 -29.07 -4.57 -0.36
N ARG A 339 -30.10 -3.81 0.02
CA ARG A 339 -30.70 -3.95 1.35
C ARG A 339 -31.76 -5.04 1.27
N ILE A 340 -31.57 -6.13 2.00
CA ILE A 340 -32.59 -7.15 2.21
C ILE A 340 -33.15 -6.92 3.62
N ARG A 341 -34.44 -6.61 3.72
CA ARG A 341 -35.14 -6.58 5.01
C ARG A 341 -35.82 -7.92 5.22
N LEU A 342 -35.47 -8.61 6.31
CA LEU A 342 -36.18 -9.79 6.78
C LEU A 342 -36.76 -9.45 8.16
N GLY A 343 -38.04 -9.09 8.20
CA GLY A 343 -38.68 -8.56 9.41
C GLY A 343 -38.05 -7.24 9.88
N SER A 344 -37.81 -7.11 11.20
CA SER A 344 -37.21 -5.92 11.83
C SER A 344 -35.69 -5.80 11.64
N ILE A 345 -35.04 -6.82 11.06
CA ILE A 345 -33.58 -6.87 10.88
C ILE A 345 -33.26 -6.65 9.40
N GLY A 346 -32.58 -5.54 9.11
CA GLY A 346 -32.09 -5.23 7.77
C GLY A 346 -30.67 -5.73 7.56
N PHE A 347 -30.48 -6.72 6.68
CA PHE A 347 -29.15 -7.14 6.25
C PHE A 347 -28.70 -6.30 5.05
N GLN A 348 -27.53 -5.68 5.18
CA GLN A 348 -26.89 -4.96 4.08
C GLN A 348 -25.92 -5.90 3.36
N ILE A 349 -26.30 -6.40 2.19
CA ILE A 349 -25.43 -7.26 1.40
C ILE A 349 -24.47 -6.37 0.58
N PRO A 350 -23.15 -6.54 0.74
CA PRO A 350 -22.18 -5.82 -0.09
C PRO A 350 -22.29 -6.24 -1.55
N SER A 351 -21.88 -5.38 -2.48
CA SER A 351 -21.88 -5.72 -3.91
C SER A 351 -21.03 -6.97 -4.20
N TRP A 352 -21.36 -7.74 -5.24
CA TRP A 352 -20.60 -8.95 -5.61
C TRP A 352 -19.09 -8.72 -5.71
N ARG A 353 -18.68 -7.57 -6.25
CA ARG A 353 -17.26 -7.17 -6.31
C ARG A 353 -16.65 -7.02 -4.93
N ARG A 354 -17.37 -6.42 -3.98
CA ARG A 354 -16.92 -6.31 -2.59
C ARG A 354 -16.88 -7.68 -1.92
N MET A 355 -17.84 -8.56 -2.17
CA MET A 355 -17.78 -9.96 -1.71
C MET A 355 -16.55 -10.68 -2.27
N ALA A 356 -16.24 -10.52 -3.55
CA ALA A 356 -15.04 -11.08 -4.16
C ALA A 356 -13.76 -10.55 -3.50
N CYS A 357 -13.68 -9.24 -3.22
CA CYS A 357 -12.55 -8.68 -2.46
C CYS A 357 -12.45 -9.26 -1.04
N LEU A 358 -13.58 -9.45 -0.35
CA LEU A 358 -13.62 -10.06 0.97
C LEU A 358 -13.12 -11.51 0.93
N PHE A 359 -13.63 -12.29 -0.01
CA PHE A 359 -13.22 -13.67 -0.21
C PHE A 359 -11.74 -13.78 -0.56
N LEU A 360 -11.28 -13.09 -1.62
CA LEU A 360 -9.88 -13.14 -2.07
C LEU A 360 -8.92 -12.62 -1.01
N GLY A 361 -9.31 -11.56 -0.30
CA GLY A 361 -8.49 -10.94 0.73
C GLY A 361 -8.26 -11.82 1.97
N VAL A 362 -9.16 -12.76 2.26
CA VAL A 362 -9.00 -13.77 3.31
C VAL A 362 -8.38 -15.06 2.75
N ALA A 363 -8.87 -15.52 1.59
CA ALA A 363 -8.46 -16.78 0.98
C ALA A 363 -6.96 -16.79 0.68
N TYR A 364 -6.41 -15.71 0.12
CA TYR A 364 -4.99 -15.66 -0.25
C TYR A 364 -4.02 -15.83 0.94
N PRO A 365 -4.06 -15.01 2.01
CA PRO A 365 -3.20 -15.22 3.16
C PRO A 365 -3.43 -16.57 3.85
N PHE A 366 -4.67 -17.05 3.89
CA PHE A 366 -4.98 -18.38 4.43
C PHE A 366 -4.33 -19.51 3.61
N THR A 367 -4.42 -19.46 2.29
CA THR A 367 -3.76 -20.44 1.40
C THR A 367 -2.25 -20.44 1.61
N ILE A 368 -1.63 -19.27 1.77
CA ILE A 368 -0.18 -19.17 2.05
C ILE A 368 0.16 -19.72 3.44
N LEU A 369 -0.64 -19.45 4.47
CA LEU A 369 -0.46 -20.03 5.81
C LEU A 369 -0.48 -21.56 5.78
N VAL A 370 -1.50 -22.13 5.11
CA VAL A 370 -1.60 -23.58 4.94
C VAL A 370 -0.39 -24.11 4.19
N ALA A 371 0.08 -23.40 3.15
CA ALA A 371 1.23 -23.83 2.36
C ALA A 371 2.54 -23.86 3.16
N ILE A 372 2.84 -22.82 3.94
CA ILE A 372 4.09 -22.74 4.71
C ILE A 372 4.15 -23.80 5.83
N VAL A 373 3.01 -24.12 6.45
CA VAL A 373 2.92 -25.13 7.51
C VAL A 373 2.96 -26.54 6.91
N ALA A 374 2.17 -26.81 5.86
CA ALA A 374 2.12 -28.12 5.22
C ALA A 374 3.48 -28.54 4.63
N THR A 375 4.26 -27.58 4.15
CA THR A 375 5.62 -27.81 3.62
C THR A 375 6.71 -27.82 4.69
N ALA A 376 6.35 -27.69 5.97
CA ALA A 376 7.28 -27.59 7.11
C ALA A 376 8.35 -26.50 6.95
N ASN A 377 8.03 -25.42 6.24
CA ASN A 377 8.95 -24.29 6.07
C ASN A 377 8.88 -23.31 7.25
N HIS A 378 7.76 -23.24 7.94
CA HIS A 378 7.50 -22.32 9.03
C HIS A 378 6.64 -22.97 10.11
N PHE A 379 6.86 -22.57 11.36
CA PHE A 379 5.97 -22.81 12.49
C PHE A 379 4.78 -21.83 12.48
N ILE A 380 3.72 -22.11 13.25
CA ILE A 380 2.58 -21.19 13.36
C ILE A 380 3.01 -19.88 14.03
N LEU A 381 3.89 -19.92 15.02
CA LEU A 381 4.44 -18.72 15.64
C LEU A 381 5.26 -17.88 14.67
N ASP A 382 5.90 -18.46 13.66
CA ASP A 382 6.58 -17.70 12.60
C ASP A 382 5.59 -16.86 11.79
N ALA A 383 4.39 -17.41 11.52
CA ALA A 383 3.31 -16.70 10.85
C ALA A 383 2.75 -15.57 11.73
N ILE A 384 2.60 -15.81 13.04
CA ILE A 384 2.18 -14.79 14.00
C ILE A 384 3.21 -13.65 14.05
N ALA A 385 4.50 -13.98 14.15
CA ALA A 385 5.58 -13.00 14.08
C ALA A 385 5.56 -12.22 12.75
N GLY A 386 5.31 -12.90 11.63
CA GLY A 386 5.11 -12.28 10.32
C GLY A 386 3.92 -11.30 10.28
N ALA A 387 2.81 -11.63 10.94
CA ALA A 387 1.65 -10.76 11.06
C ALA A 387 1.94 -9.50 11.91
N VAL A 388 2.68 -9.67 13.01
CA VAL A 388 3.13 -8.57 13.85
C VAL A 388 4.03 -7.64 13.04
N VAL A 389 5.04 -8.18 12.35
CA VAL A 389 5.94 -7.42 11.48
C VAL A 389 5.16 -6.68 10.39
N CYS A 390 4.19 -7.35 9.75
CA CYS A 390 3.30 -6.73 8.77
C CYS A 390 2.52 -5.56 9.36
N THR A 391 1.96 -5.72 10.56
CA THR A 391 1.13 -4.70 11.22
C THR A 391 1.98 -3.49 11.63
N VAL A 392 3.17 -3.72 12.19
CA VAL A 392 4.13 -2.67 12.53
C VAL A 392 4.58 -1.96 11.26
N GLY A 393 4.98 -2.69 10.22
CA GLY A 393 5.35 -2.13 8.92
C GLY A 393 4.22 -1.31 8.30
N TRP A 394 2.96 -1.75 8.43
CA TRP A 394 1.80 -1.03 7.95
C TRP A 394 1.59 0.30 8.67
N LYS A 395 1.67 0.32 10.01
CA LYS A 395 1.52 1.55 10.81
C LYS A 395 2.68 2.52 10.62
N PHE A 396 3.91 2.03 10.57
CA PHE A 396 5.12 2.86 10.61
C PHE A 396 5.82 3.01 9.25
N ASN A 397 5.17 2.65 8.14
CA ASN A 397 5.74 2.81 6.79
C ASN A 397 6.17 4.26 6.45
N GLY A 398 5.62 5.25 7.16
CA GLY A 398 5.96 6.66 7.00
C GLY A 398 7.42 6.98 7.34
N ILE A 399 8.11 6.15 8.14
CA ILE A 399 9.51 6.37 8.49
C ILE A 399 10.44 6.44 7.27
N LEU A 400 10.09 5.70 6.20
CA LEU A 400 10.87 5.71 4.95
C LEU A 400 10.74 7.04 4.18
N LEU A 401 9.77 7.91 4.52
CA LEU A 401 9.67 9.25 3.93
C LEU A 401 10.83 10.15 4.38
N ASN A 402 11.48 9.84 5.50
CA ASN A 402 12.69 10.53 5.96
C ASN A 402 13.88 10.33 5.01
N LEU A 403 13.80 9.36 4.09
CA LEU A 403 14.81 9.11 3.06
C LEU A 403 14.55 9.90 1.77
N ILE A 404 13.44 10.65 1.65
CA ILE A 404 13.16 11.48 0.48
C ILE A 404 14.27 12.51 0.21
N PRO A 405 14.84 13.22 1.21
CA PRO A 405 15.96 14.11 0.96
C PRO A 405 17.16 13.39 0.35
N VAL A 406 17.45 12.17 0.81
CA VAL A 406 18.52 11.32 0.26
C VAL A 406 18.21 10.93 -1.18
N GLU A 407 16.96 10.58 -1.48
CA GLU A 407 16.49 10.34 -2.85
C GLU A 407 16.67 11.58 -3.73
N ASP A 408 16.32 12.77 -3.24
CA ASP A 408 16.48 14.04 -3.98
C ASP A 408 17.97 14.31 -4.29
N TYR A 409 18.87 14.09 -3.33
CA TYR A 409 20.33 14.20 -3.55
C TYR A 409 20.84 13.17 -4.57
N PHE A 410 20.39 11.92 -4.47
CA PHE A 410 20.75 10.87 -5.43
C PHE A 410 20.28 11.24 -6.84
N LEU A 411 19.01 11.62 -7.00
CA LEU A 411 18.43 12.05 -8.28
C LEU A 411 19.13 13.29 -8.84
N TRP A 412 19.56 14.20 -7.98
CA TRP A 412 20.35 15.36 -8.38
C TRP A 412 21.74 14.94 -8.89
N LEU A 413 22.43 14.03 -8.20
CA LEU A 413 23.73 13.49 -8.59
C LEU A 413 23.68 12.78 -9.95
N VAL A 414 22.66 11.93 -10.16
CA VAL A 414 22.46 11.24 -11.45
C VAL A 414 21.78 12.11 -12.50
N ARG A 415 21.42 13.35 -12.14
CA ARG A 415 20.79 14.38 -12.99
C ARG A 415 19.49 13.89 -13.64
N ILE A 416 18.61 13.29 -12.84
CA ILE A 416 17.30 12.76 -13.25
C ILE A 416 16.20 13.47 -12.46
N HIS A 417 15.07 13.74 -13.11
CA HIS A 417 13.85 14.21 -12.45
C HIS A 417 12.80 13.11 -12.42
N LYS A 418 12.29 12.84 -11.22
CA LYS A 418 11.14 11.96 -10.99
C LYS A 418 9.89 12.83 -10.78
N PRO A 419 8.83 12.69 -11.60
CA PRO A 419 7.62 13.50 -11.47
C PRO A 419 6.88 13.15 -10.17
N ASP A 420 6.50 14.18 -9.40
CA ASP A 420 5.74 14.00 -8.17
C ASP A 420 4.27 13.68 -8.49
N PRO A 421 3.72 12.55 -8.02
CA PRO A 421 2.31 12.21 -8.27
C PRO A 421 1.32 13.20 -7.67
N ALA A 422 1.74 13.96 -6.64
CA ALA A 422 0.92 14.96 -5.94
C ALA A 422 0.73 16.27 -6.73
N GLU A 423 1.63 16.63 -7.66
CA GLU A 423 1.40 17.77 -8.55
C GLU A 423 0.25 17.52 -9.53
N MET A 424 -0.03 16.24 -9.82
CA MET A 424 -1.15 15.83 -10.66
C MET A 424 -2.51 15.88 -9.94
N THR A 425 -2.52 15.90 -8.60
CA THR A 425 -3.75 15.94 -7.78
C THR A 425 -4.11 17.37 -7.36
N ARG A 426 -3.16 18.29 -7.17
CA ARG A 426 -3.47 19.66 -6.69
C ARG A 426 -4.31 20.52 -7.63
N VAL A 427 -4.43 20.15 -8.91
CA VAL A 427 -5.30 20.87 -9.85
C VAL A 427 -6.78 20.64 -9.52
N THR A 428 -7.14 19.58 -8.79
CA THR A 428 -8.55 19.21 -8.57
C THR A 428 -9.23 19.90 -7.38
N ASP A 429 -8.51 20.60 -6.49
CA ASP A 429 -9.15 21.28 -5.36
C ASP A 429 -9.66 22.70 -5.70
N ILE A 430 -9.33 23.23 -6.89
CA ILE A 430 -9.66 24.61 -7.27
C ILE A 430 -10.86 24.70 -8.23
N ASP A 431 -11.18 23.64 -8.99
CA ASP A 431 -12.17 23.71 -10.09
C ASP A 431 -13.45 22.88 -9.83
N GLY A 432 -13.69 22.42 -8.60
CA GLY A 432 -14.73 21.43 -8.28
C GLY A 432 -16.02 21.94 -7.61
N TRP A 433 -16.23 23.25 -7.46
CA TRP A 433 -17.43 23.79 -6.81
C TRP A 433 -18.04 24.91 -7.66
N ILE A 434 -18.90 24.52 -8.58
CA ILE A 434 -20.02 25.35 -9.05
C ILE A 434 -21.25 24.49 -8.78
N ASP A 435 -21.97 24.85 -7.70
CA ASP A 435 -23.30 24.32 -7.41
C ASP A 435 -24.27 24.93 -8.43
N ASP A 436 -24.69 24.12 -9.41
CA ASP A 436 -25.92 24.34 -10.16
C ASP A 436 -26.89 23.24 -9.72
N ASP A 437 -27.73 23.55 -8.73
CA ASP A 437 -29.00 22.85 -8.46
C ASP A 437 -30.04 23.92 -8.10
N ASP A 438 -30.46 24.67 -9.12
CA ASP A 438 -31.81 25.22 -9.21
C ASP A 438 -32.71 24.08 -9.71
N ASP A 439 -33.47 23.44 -8.81
CA ASP A 439 -34.64 22.65 -9.22
C ASP A 439 -35.73 22.68 -8.14
N ALA A 440 -36.71 23.53 -8.43
CA ALA A 440 -38.14 23.49 -8.11
C ALA A 440 -38.62 22.47 -7.04
N ALA A 441 -39.03 23.01 -5.89
CA ALA A 441 -39.94 22.35 -4.97
C ALA A 441 -41.40 22.48 -5.45
N PRO A 442 -42.24 21.42 -5.44
CA PRO A 442 -43.68 21.58 -5.52
C PRO A 442 -44.22 21.84 -4.11
N THR A 443 -44.66 23.07 -3.85
CA THR A 443 -45.40 23.44 -2.62
C THR A 443 -46.85 22.95 -2.72
N GLU A 444 -47.20 21.94 -1.92
CA GLU A 444 -48.58 21.62 -1.58
C GLU A 444 -49.18 22.70 -0.68
N TYR A 445 -50.33 23.22 -1.11
CA TYR A 445 -51.22 24.07 -0.35
C TYR A 445 -51.86 23.28 0.81
N SER A 446 -51.72 23.76 2.04
CA SER A 446 -52.64 23.46 3.13
C SER A 446 -52.76 24.68 4.04
N SER A 447 -53.88 25.37 3.86
CA SER A 447 -54.37 26.49 4.66
C SER A 447 -55.01 25.98 5.95
N SER A 448 -54.50 26.39 7.11
CA SER A 448 -55.34 26.70 8.28
C SER A 448 -54.58 27.60 9.26
N SER A 449 -55.28 28.63 9.69
CA SER A 449 -54.76 29.85 10.33
C SER A 449 -54.64 29.71 11.88
N PRO A 450 -54.34 30.78 12.66
CA PRO A 450 -53.35 30.76 13.73
C PRO A 450 -53.98 30.76 15.14
N CYS A 451 -53.22 30.37 16.17
CA CYS A 451 -53.54 30.78 17.55
C CYS A 451 -52.30 30.86 18.44
N SER A 452 -52.03 32.10 18.84
CA SER A 452 -51.03 32.61 19.77
C SER A 452 -51.37 32.32 21.24
N PHE A 453 -50.37 31.98 22.05
CA PHE A 453 -50.42 32.04 23.52
C PHE A 453 -49.80 33.36 24.02
N PRO A 454 -50.46 34.12 24.91
CA PRO A 454 -49.90 35.35 25.48
C PRO A 454 -49.26 35.12 26.86
N CYS A 455 -48.20 35.89 27.12
CA CYS A 455 -47.58 36.08 28.43
C CYS A 455 -48.54 36.78 29.40
N HIS A 456 -48.63 36.26 30.62
CA HIS A 456 -49.35 36.86 31.75
C HIS A 456 -48.48 37.85 32.53
N SER A 457 -49.04 39.01 32.87
CA SER A 457 -48.57 39.88 33.95
C SER A 457 -49.65 40.08 35.01
N SER A 458 -49.27 39.78 36.25
CA SER A 458 -49.66 40.39 37.55
C SER A 458 -51.13 40.66 37.87
N LEU A 459 -51.61 40.05 38.97
CA LEU A 459 -52.31 40.72 40.08
C LEU A 459 -52.71 39.68 41.14
N ARG A 460 -52.07 39.71 42.32
CA ARG A 460 -52.73 39.39 43.60
C ARG A 460 -51.93 39.95 44.78
N ASN A 461 -52.59 40.85 45.51
CA ASN A 461 -52.22 41.28 46.85
C ASN A 461 -52.40 40.13 47.85
N SER A 462 -51.54 40.16 48.87
CA SER A 462 -51.44 39.35 50.08
C SER A 462 -52.76 39.26 50.88
N PRO A 463 -52.88 38.31 51.85
CA PRO A 463 -52.32 38.58 53.18
C PRO A 463 -51.65 37.39 53.90
N SER A 464 -50.60 37.75 54.66
CA SER A 464 -50.14 37.26 55.98
C SER A 464 -50.16 35.78 56.37
N HIS A 465 -48.96 35.30 56.76
CA HIS A 465 -48.60 34.42 57.91
C HIS A 465 -49.30 33.04 58.02
N SER A 466 -48.67 31.90 58.32
CA SER A 466 -47.30 31.47 58.66
C SER A 466 -47.40 29.96 59.00
N TYR A 467 -46.28 29.25 58.91
CA TYR A 467 -45.94 27.92 59.47
C TYR A 467 -46.00 26.67 58.56
N SER A 468 -44.80 26.07 58.51
CA SER A 468 -44.24 24.82 57.96
C SER A 468 -45.00 23.52 58.31
N PRO A 469 -44.55 22.33 57.87
CA PRO A 469 -43.48 21.99 56.90
C PRO A 469 -43.97 21.42 55.56
#